data_AF-A0A2S7SXW8-F1
#
_entry.id   AF-A0A2S7SXW8-F1
#
_cell.length_a   1.000
_cell.length_b   1.000
_cell.length_c   1.000
_cell.angle_alpha   90.00
_cell.angle_beta   90.00
_cell.angle_gamma   90.00
#
_symmetry.space_group_name_H-M   'P 1'
#
loop_
_entity.id
_entity.type
_entity.pdbx_description
1 polymer ?
#
loop_
_entity_poly.entity_id
_entity_poly.type
_entity_poly.pdbx_seq_one_letter_code
_entity_poly.pdbx_strand_id
1 'polypeptide(L)'
;MYFTSTAQTFLGLNGDVNCVTQIRDNPAFAVHEDRAQINFLTVGGEIGGNALMFKKKIYNSFTTGQATMDKDYYRSYDRHSKTMWANMEVIGPGASFLVKKKYFIAVTTGMRYLMNLDNLDDNVFRMMGVNATRDTNLVDSFKVKNFAMTSQIYSELNLTYAGFIFQSEDHTLVAGASLKILNGIGAAGLGVGNASFKTYNNDGLAHNATGDVNVAMTPYANKWAISTNPFNALRNPANNMSVGADLGLVYYMNPNETLFRRKGYISRLAISITDIGHNSYTASSVSGKYAVDNKNIDFKNIQNNSDISFGTRIFNDYLVDTIAKPTSSTKKVKFGLPTALHLNGDFKIEERFWVNANVLINLRKVDANELSNHYISTVTVTPRYIRGKFAVSVPFSFNIQKQGYLGVILFAGPVYIGSGSLFQMTASNSINNLNLFLGSSLRIKAKRQKERDAMMM
;
A
#
# COMPACT_ATOMS: atom_id res chain seq x y z
N MET A 1 23.57 0.79 -2.78
CA MET A 1 22.42 1.69 -2.50
C MET A 1 21.30 0.85 -1.90
N TYR A 2 20.71 1.27 -0.76
CA TYR A 2 19.70 0.49 -0.02
C TYR A 2 18.29 0.90 -0.49
N PHE A 3 17.41 -0.07 -0.77
CA PHE A 3 16.06 0.18 -1.26
C PHE A 3 15.00 -0.30 -0.26
N THR A 4 14.26 0.65 0.32
CA THR A 4 13.07 0.43 1.16
C THR A 4 12.04 1.51 0.82
N SER A 5 10.75 1.20 0.61
CA SER A 5 9.82 2.14 -0.06
C SER A 5 8.33 1.69 -0.03
N THR A 6 7.61 1.68 1.12
CA THR A 6 6.59 0.61 1.36
C THR A 6 5.29 0.88 2.40
N ALA A 7 3.86 0.69 2.28
CA ALA A 7 2.60 -0.24 2.68
C ALA A 7 1.74 -1.33 1.84
N GLN A 8 0.39 -1.43 1.86
CA GLN A 8 -0.43 -2.46 1.10
C GLN A 8 0.13 -3.94 1.07
N THR A 9 0.53 -4.49 2.20
CA THR A 9 1.81 -5.24 2.19
C THR A 9 1.72 -6.77 2.00
N PHE A 10 0.54 -7.36 2.09
CA PHE A 10 0.41 -8.76 2.49
C PHE A 10 -0.32 -9.63 1.45
N LEU A 11 0.04 -9.47 0.16
CA LEU A 11 -0.51 -10.23 -0.96
C LEU A 11 -0.54 -11.75 -0.67
N GLY A 12 -1.75 -12.30 -0.55
CA GLY A 12 -1.99 -13.72 -0.27
C GLY A 12 -2.07 -14.12 1.20
N LEU A 13 -1.89 -13.21 2.17
CA LEU A 13 -1.99 -13.48 3.62
C LEU A 13 -3.46 -13.65 4.10
N ASN A 14 -4.32 -14.20 3.26
CA ASN A 14 -5.72 -14.49 3.57
C ASN A 14 -5.82 -15.87 4.23
N GLY A 15 -6.19 -15.94 5.51
CA GLY A 15 -6.44 -17.20 6.22
C GLY A 15 -6.29 -17.12 7.75
N ASP A 16 -6.75 -18.17 8.44
CA ASP A 16 -7.02 -18.20 9.89
C ASP A 16 -5.77 -18.36 10.79
N VAL A 17 -4.69 -17.67 10.38
CA VAL A 17 -3.38 -17.56 11.04
C VAL A 17 -3.49 -16.61 12.24
N ASN A 18 -4.08 -15.44 12.01
CA ASN A 18 -4.49 -14.49 13.04
C ASN A 18 -5.65 -13.61 12.52
N CYS A 19 -6.52 -13.16 13.40
CA CYS A 19 -7.55 -12.17 13.08
C CYS A 19 -7.00 -10.74 13.06
N VAL A 20 -6.00 -10.40 13.88
CA VAL A 20 -5.50 -9.02 14.07
C VAL A 20 -4.90 -8.44 12.78
N THR A 21 -4.39 -9.29 11.90
CA THR A 21 -3.98 -8.91 10.54
C THR A 21 -5.19 -8.82 9.61
N GLN A 22 -6.02 -9.87 9.53
CA GLN A 22 -7.23 -9.93 8.69
C GLN A 22 -8.25 -8.80 8.97
N ILE A 23 -8.31 -8.24 10.18
CA ILE A 23 -9.16 -7.09 10.55
C ILE A 23 -8.94 -5.88 9.63
N ARG A 24 -7.73 -5.73 9.05
CA ARG A 24 -7.38 -4.66 8.11
C ARG A 24 -8.03 -4.81 6.74
N ASP A 25 -8.39 -6.04 6.36
CA ASP A 25 -9.08 -6.36 5.12
C ASP A 25 -10.59 -6.41 5.35
N ASN A 26 -11.04 -6.93 6.51
CA ASN A 26 -12.44 -6.88 6.94
C ASN A 26 -12.58 -6.88 8.48
N PRO A 27 -13.18 -5.85 9.09
CA PRO A 27 -13.31 -5.76 10.56
C PRO A 27 -14.16 -6.88 11.19
N ALA A 28 -15.06 -7.52 10.43
CA ALA A 28 -15.84 -8.67 10.91
C ALA A 28 -14.97 -9.91 11.20
N PHE A 29 -13.75 -10.00 10.64
CA PHE A 29 -12.80 -11.07 10.99
C PHE A 29 -12.26 -10.98 12.43
N ALA A 30 -12.62 -9.96 13.22
CA ALA A 30 -12.34 -9.94 14.66
C ALA A 30 -13.04 -11.07 15.44
N VAL A 31 -14.09 -11.68 14.89
CA VAL A 31 -14.82 -12.84 15.44
C VAL A 31 -14.04 -14.14 15.20
N HIS A 32 -13.67 -14.86 16.27
CA HIS A 32 -12.82 -16.06 16.19
C HIS A 32 -13.12 -17.13 17.26
N GLU A 33 -12.70 -18.38 17.02
CA GLU A 33 -12.91 -19.52 17.96
C GLU A 33 -12.04 -19.50 19.24
N ASP A 34 -11.02 -18.64 19.30
CA ASP A 34 -10.12 -18.53 20.45
C ASP A 34 -10.68 -17.62 21.55
N ARG A 35 -10.12 -17.71 22.76
CA ARG A 35 -10.42 -16.74 23.83
C ARG A 35 -9.86 -15.35 23.49
N ALA A 36 -8.66 -15.33 22.92
CA ALA A 36 -8.01 -14.15 22.37
C ALA A 36 -7.01 -14.55 21.29
N GLN A 37 -6.74 -13.66 20.34
CA GLN A 37 -5.62 -13.76 19.42
C GLN A 37 -4.80 -12.47 19.48
N ILE A 38 -3.48 -12.60 19.50
CA ILE A 38 -2.52 -11.51 19.67
C ILE A 38 -1.59 -11.50 18.45
N ASN A 39 -1.30 -10.32 17.90
CA ASN A 39 -0.20 -10.10 16.96
C ASN A 39 0.84 -9.24 17.66
N PHE A 40 2.06 -9.76 17.82
CA PHE A 40 3.16 -9.01 18.45
C PHE A 40 3.73 -7.99 17.47
N LEU A 41 4.18 -8.49 16.32
CA LEU A 41 4.76 -7.71 15.24
C LEU A 41 4.59 -8.47 13.94
N THR A 42 4.10 -7.76 12.92
CA THR A 42 4.05 -8.17 11.51
C THR A 42 4.59 -7.02 10.68
N VAL A 43 5.49 -7.32 9.74
CA VAL A 43 6.13 -6.34 8.84
C VAL A 43 6.21 -6.90 7.42
N GLY A 44 6.36 -6.05 6.43
CA GLY A 44 6.71 -6.51 5.08
C GLY A 44 7.18 -5.39 4.17
N GLY A 45 7.05 -5.58 2.86
CA GLY A 45 7.33 -4.63 1.79
C GLY A 45 6.92 -5.18 0.43
N GLU A 46 6.69 -4.32 -0.54
CA GLU A 46 6.32 -4.58 -1.94
C GLU A 46 6.60 -3.33 -2.76
N ILE A 47 7.41 -3.42 -3.81
CA ILE A 47 7.54 -2.32 -4.79
C ILE A 47 7.16 -2.83 -6.17
N GLY A 48 6.30 -2.10 -6.88
CA GLY A 48 5.79 -2.49 -8.19
C GLY A 48 5.53 -1.31 -9.13
N GLY A 49 5.27 -1.62 -10.40
CA GLY A 49 5.05 -0.60 -11.42
C GLY A 49 5.29 -1.13 -12.83
N ASN A 50 5.18 -0.25 -13.82
CA ASN A 50 5.73 -0.48 -15.16
C ASN A 50 6.97 0.39 -15.45
N ALA A 51 7.43 1.21 -14.49
CA ALA A 51 8.59 2.09 -14.69
C ALA A 51 9.95 1.43 -14.37
N LEU A 52 9.99 0.53 -13.37
CA LEU A 52 11.18 -0.20 -12.97
C LEU A 52 10.94 -1.71 -13.09
N MET A 53 11.96 -2.40 -13.59
CA MET A 53 11.98 -3.84 -13.80
C MET A 53 13.16 -4.43 -13.01
N PHE A 54 12.89 -5.35 -12.10
CA PHE A 54 13.89 -5.99 -11.24
C PHE A 54 14.34 -7.30 -11.87
N LYS A 55 15.64 -7.64 -11.84
CA LYS A 55 16.10 -8.96 -12.31
C LYS A 55 15.93 -9.98 -11.19
N LYS A 56 15.73 -11.27 -11.52
CA LYS A 56 15.58 -12.36 -10.53
C LYS A 56 16.71 -12.44 -9.46
N LYS A 57 17.89 -11.84 -9.71
CA LYS A 57 19.00 -11.74 -8.74
C LYS A 57 18.80 -10.66 -7.64
N ILE A 58 17.77 -9.81 -7.75
CA ILE A 58 17.44 -8.75 -6.78
C ILE A 58 17.23 -9.28 -5.35
N TYR A 59 16.82 -10.54 -5.18
CA TYR A 59 16.68 -11.13 -3.84
C TYR A 59 18.03 -11.20 -3.09
N ASN A 60 19.16 -11.23 -3.80
CA ASN A 60 20.50 -11.13 -3.20
C ASN A 60 20.81 -9.71 -2.68
N SER A 61 20.08 -8.68 -3.13
CA SER A 61 20.18 -7.32 -2.60
C SER A 61 19.51 -7.18 -1.23
N PHE A 62 18.64 -8.10 -0.82
CA PHE A 62 18.11 -8.13 0.55
C PHE A 62 19.13 -8.67 1.56
N THR A 63 20.04 -9.57 1.16
CA THR A 63 21.12 -10.09 2.05
C THR A 63 22.36 -9.22 2.03
N THR A 64 22.75 -8.68 0.88
CA THR A 64 23.87 -7.72 0.75
C THR A 64 23.49 -6.28 1.09
N GLY A 65 22.21 -6.00 1.29
CA GLY A 65 21.64 -4.68 1.52
C GLY A 65 21.65 -3.75 0.30
N GLN A 66 22.35 -4.09 -0.79
CA GLN A 66 22.59 -3.18 -1.90
C GLN A 66 22.03 -3.71 -3.22
N ALA A 67 21.15 -2.92 -3.85
CA ALA A 67 20.85 -3.04 -5.27
C ALA A 67 21.55 -1.91 -6.03
N THR A 68 21.81 -2.17 -7.31
CA THR A 68 22.45 -1.22 -8.23
C THR A 68 21.67 -1.16 -9.55
N MET A 69 21.48 0.05 -10.09
CA MET A 69 20.87 0.24 -11.41
C MET A 69 21.68 -0.49 -12.48
N ASP A 70 21.00 -0.93 -13.53
CA ASP A 70 21.49 -1.71 -14.68
C ASP A 70 22.05 -3.10 -14.34
N LYS A 71 22.51 -3.33 -13.11
CA LYS A 71 22.94 -4.62 -12.58
C LYS A 71 21.77 -5.44 -12.03
N ASP A 72 21.05 -4.91 -11.04
CA ASP A 72 20.06 -5.65 -10.24
C ASP A 72 18.61 -5.24 -10.60
N TYR A 73 18.39 -3.97 -10.99
CA TYR A 73 17.13 -3.45 -11.55
C TYR A 73 17.43 -2.48 -12.71
N TYR A 74 16.45 -2.24 -13.58
CA TYR A 74 16.59 -1.37 -14.75
C TYR A 74 15.29 -0.60 -15.03
N ARG A 75 15.35 0.46 -15.84
CA ARG A 75 14.16 1.21 -16.28
C ARG A 75 13.41 0.44 -17.37
N SER A 76 12.09 0.45 -17.34
CA SER A 76 11.30 0.01 -18.49
C SER A 76 11.33 1.08 -19.59
N TYR A 77 11.38 0.63 -20.83
CA TYR A 77 11.32 1.48 -22.03
C TYR A 77 10.13 1.11 -22.93
N ASP A 78 9.09 0.47 -22.37
CA ASP A 78 7.77 0.41 -23.02
C ASP A 78 7.20 1.82 -23.20
N ARG A 79 6.28 2.03 -24.14
CA ARG A 79 5.77 3.39 -24.49
C ARG A 79 4.50 3.82 -23.73
N HIS A 80 4.10 3.11 -22.66
CA HIS A 80 2.91 3.50 -21.89
C HIS A 80 3.27 4.55 -20.84
N SER A 81 2.26 5.31 -20.40
CA SER A 81 2.37 6.13 -19.20
C SER A 81 2.81 5.27 -18.01
N LYS A 82 3.71 5.84 -17.20
CA LYS A 82 4.35 5.16 -16.10
C LYS A 82 3.54 5.31 -14.81
N THR A 83 3.29 4.17 -14.19
CA THR A 83 2.77 4.01 -12.85
C THR A 83 3.79 3.25 -11.99
N MET A 84 3.98 3.69 -10.76
CA MET A 84 4.69 2.97 -9.70
C MET A 84 3.88 3.02 -8.41
N TRP A 85 3.95 1.96 -7.64
CA TRP A 85 3.53 1.94 -6.24
C TRP A 85 4.63 1.32 -5.41
N ALA A 86 4.76 1.81 -4.19
CA ALA A 86 5.83 1.40 -3.31
C ALA A 86 5.22 1.24 -1.91
N ASN A 87 4.97 -0.02 -1.48
CA ASN A 87 4.18 -0.32 -0.29
C ASN A 87 4.66 -1.58 0.67
N MET A 88 4.93 -1.96 2.02
CA MET A 88 5.31 -1.73 3.56
C MET A 88 4.50 -1.18 4.79
N GLU A 89 4.11 -2.08 5.68
CA GLU A 89 3.29 -1.79 6.85
C GLU A 89 3.90 -2.49 8.05
N VAL A 90 3.80 -1.83 9.19
CA VAL A 90 4.12 -2.40 10.49
C VAL A 90 2.79 -2.55 11.23
N ILE A 91 2.40 -3.78 11.54
CA ILE A 91 1.20 -4.11 12.32
C ILE A 91 1.66 -4.65 13.67
N GLY A 92 1.22 -4.02 14.76
CA GLY A 92 1.47 -4.49 16.12
C GLY A 92 1.95 -3.40 17.09
N PRO A 93 1.89 -3.66 18.40
CA PRO A 93 1.15 -4.77 19.01
C PRO A 93 -0.37 -4.67 18.78
N GLY A 94 -1.07 -5.79 18.87
CA GLY A 94 -2.54 -5.79 18.79
C GLY A 94 -3.15 -7.09 19.25
N ALA A 95 -4.41 -7.05 19.68
CA ALA A 95 -5.15 -8.21 20.14
C ALA A 95 -6.64 -8.10 19.82
N SER A 96 -7.27 -9.22 19.47
CA SER A 96 -8.73 -9.41 19.53
C SER A 96 -9.07 -10.34 20.69
N PHE A 97 -10.21 -10.08 21.34
CA PHE A 97 -10.69 -10.86 22.47
C PHE A 97 -12.22 -10.82 22.58
N LEU A 98 -12.79 -11.93 23.05
CA LEU A 98 -14.20 -12.03 23.37
C LEU A 98 -14.50 -11.22 24.65
N VAL A 99 -15.44 -10.28 24.58
CA VAL A 99 -15.83 -9.43 25.73
C VAL A 99 -17.16 -9.88 26.34
N LYS A 100 -18.13 -10.21 25.50
CA LYS A 100 -19.38 -10.89 25.86
C LYS A 100 -19.66 -11.93 24.77
N LYS A 101 -20.46 -12.95 25.08
CA LYS A 101 -20.71 -14.13 24.22
C LYS A 101 -20.86 -13.85 22.72
N LYS A 102 -21.57 -12.78 22.34
CA LYS A 102 -21.84 -12.43 20.93
C LYS A 102 -20.95 -11.33 20.34
N TYR A 103 -20.01 -10.78 21.13
CA TYR A 103 -19.27 -9.54 20.80
C TYR A 103 -17.76 -9.65 21.09
N PHE A 104 -16.98 -9.34 20.06
CA PHE A 104 -15.53 -9.29 20.05
C PHE A 104 -15.08 -7.83 19.96
N ILE A 105 -14.05 -7.48 20.73
CA ILE A 105 -13.35 -6.21 20.60
C ILE A 105 -11.91 -6.51 20.22
N ALA A 106 -11.37 -5.73 19.27
CA ALA A 106 -9.95 -5.73 18.98
C ALA A 106 -9.37 -4.32 19.10
N VAL A 107 -8.10 -4.27 19.53
CA VAL A 107 -7.28 -3.06 19.52
C VAL A 107 -6.02 -3.39 18.73
N THR A 108 -5.73 -2.62 17.69
CA THR A 108 -4.57 -2.83 16.82
C THR A 108 -3.83 -1.52 16.61
N THR A 109 -2.53 -1.47 16.87
CA THR A 109 -1.69 -0.38 16.37
C THR A 109 -1.03 -0.73 15.05
N GLY A 110 -0.67 0.29 14.28
CA GLY A 110 0.20 0.12 13.13
C GLY A 110 0.86 1.41 12.66
N MET A 111 1.75 1.27 11.69
CA MET A 111 2.35 2.36 10.94
C MET A 111 2.40 1.99 9.47
N ARG A 112 1.96 2.93 8.62
CA ARG A 112 1.92 2.79 7.17
C ARG A 112 2.71 3.93 6.56
N TYR A 113 3.56 3.60 5.60
CA TYR A 113 4.00 4.55 4.57
C TYR A 113 3.30 4.18 3.26
N LEU A 114 3.07 5.08 2.33
CA LEU A 114 2.57 4.75 0.99
C LEU A 114 3.29 5.65 -0.01
N MET A 115 3.50 5.13 -1.22
CA MET A 115 3.86 5.92 -2.38
C MET A 115 3.07 5.43 -3.59
N ASN A 116 2.49 6.37 -4.33
CA ASN A 116 1.92 6.20 -5.66
C ASN A 116 2.58 7.22 -6.59
N LEU A 117 2.73 6.85 -7.85
CA LEU A 117 3.15 7.69 -8.96
C LEU A 117 2.36 7.19 -10.16
N ASP A 118 1.63 8.06 -10.85
CA ASP A 118 0.65 7.68 -11.87
C ASP A 118 0.59 8.69 -13.00
N ASN A 119 0.29 8.19 -14.20
CA ASN A 119 0.19 8.96 -15.45
C ASN A 119 1.45 9.78 -15.79
N LEU A 120 2.64 9.35 -15.35
CA LEU A 120 3.89 9.98 -15.78
C LEU A 120 4.12 9.67 -17.28
N ASP A 121 4.32 10.69 -18.10
CA ASP A 121 4.60 10.49 -19.53
C ASP A 121 5.92 9.74 -19.75
N ASP A 122 5.97 8.85 -20.75
CA ASP A 122 7.15 8.02 -21.01
C ASP A 122 8.35 8.84 -21.48
N ASN A 123 8.12 9.90 -22.27
CA ASN A 123 9.19 10.76 -22.77
C ASN A 123 9.78 11.58 -21.61
N VAL A 124 8.93 12.08 -20.69
CA VAL A 124 9.38 12.72 -19.44
C VAL A 124 10.14 11.72 -18.55
N PHE A 125 9.65 10.48 -18.40
CA PHE A 125 10.34 9.44 -17.63
C PHE A 125 11.73 9.09 -18.20
N ARG A 126 11.88 9.07 -19.53
CA ARG A 126 13.18 8.93 -20.21
C ARG A 126 14.10 10.10 -19.87
N MET A 127 13.65 11.34 -20.07
CA MET A 127 14.41 12.56 -19.76
C MET A 127 14.97 12.55 -18.32
N MET A 128 14.19 12.08 -17.35
CA MET A 128 14.59 11.95 -15.93
C MET A 128 15.68 10.88 -15.66
N GLY A 129 16.42 10.40 -16.67
CA GLY A 129 17.47 9.39 -16.50
C GLY A 129 18.47 9.24 -17.64
N VAL A 130 18.53 10.19 -18.58
CA VAL A 130 19.46 10.10 -19.71
C VAL A 130 20.85 10.59 -19.27
N ASN A 131 21.79 9.66 -19.07
CA ASN A 131 23.17 9.96 -19.51
C ASN A 131 23.06 10.19 -21.02
N ALA A 132 23.28 11.42 -21.48
CA ALA A 132 22.65 12.08 -22.65
C ALA A 132 22.82 11.44 -24.06
N THR A 133 23.27 10.19 -24.17
CA THR A 133 23.82 9.55 -25.37
C THR A 133 23.03 8.33 -25.87
N ARG A 134 21.81 8.05 -25.35
CA ARG A 134 21.09 6.79 -25.65
C ARG A 134 19.67 6.86 -26.21
N ASP A 135 19.00 8.01 -26.22
CA ASP A 135 17.68 8.17 -26.86
C ASP A 135 17.71 9.47 -27.67
N THR A 136 18.09 9.39 -28.96
CA THR A 136 18.23 10.55 -29.87
C THR A 136 16.89 11.01 -30.47
N ASN A 137 15.83 10.24 -30.26
CA ASN A 137 14.52 10.43 -30.88
C ASN A 137 13.47 10.86 -29.84
N LEU A 138 13.87 11.68 -28.87
CA LEU A 138 12.94 12.32 -27.94
C LEU A 138 12.08 13.35 -28.69
N VAL A 139 10.81 13.46 -28.32
CA VAL A 139 9.85 14.34 -28.99
C VAL A 139 10.06 15.78 -28.52
N ASP A 140 10.22 16.75 -29.42
CA ASP A 140 10.41 18.18 -29.09
C ASP A 140 9.21 18.86 -28.37
N SER A 141 8.18 18.11 -27.97
CA SER A 141 6.91 18.62 -27.45
C SER A 141 6.27 17.61 -26.50
N PHE A 142 6.19 17.98 -25.23
CA PHE A 142 5.72 17.15 -24.14
C PHE A 142 4.33 17.59 -23.68
N LYS A 143 3.49 16.62 -23.29
CA LYS A 143 2.17 16.87 -22.69
C LYS A 143 1.98 15.95 -21.49
N VAL A 144 1.95 16.52 -20.30
CA VAL A 144 1.64 15.83 -19.05
C VAL A 144 0.18 16.08 -18.73
N LYS A 145 -0.59 15.02 -18.43
CA LYS A 145 -2.02 15.13 -18.11
C LYS A 145 -2.38 14.23 -16.94
N ASN A 146 -2.97 14.83 -15.91
CA ASN A 146 -3.39 14.17 -14.67
C ASN A 146 -2.28 13.31 -14.05
N PHE A 147 -1.03 13.77 -14.12
CA PHE A 147 0.07 13.15 -13.40
C PHE A 147 -0.10 13.42 -11.91
N ALA A 148 0.08 12.38 -11.11
CA ALA A 148 0.10 12.49 -9.66
C ALA A 148 1.25 11.66 -9.10
N MET A 149 2.02 12.24 -8.19
CA MET A 149 2.89 11.51 -7.29
C MET A 149 2.43 11.85 -5.87
N THR A 150 2.10 10.84 -5.07
CA THR A 150 1.59 11.02 -3.71
C THR A 150 2.33 10.09 -2.77
N SER A 151 2.72 10.59 -1.61
CA SER A 151 3.48 9.84 -0.64
C SER A 151 3.14 10.29 0.77
N GLN A 152 2.79 9.36 1.65
CA GLN A 152 2.36 9.69 3.01
C GLN A 152 2.84 8.63 4.01
N ILE A 153 3.25 9.06 5.20
CA ILE A 153 3.54 8.20 6.35
C ILE A 153 2.68 8.62 7.55
N TYR A 154 2.09 7.64 8.23
CA TYR A 154 1.22 7.84 9.38
C TYR A 154 1.24 6.61 10.30
N SER A 155 0.96 6.87 11.59
CA SER A 155 0.64 5.82 12.55
C SER A 155 -0.86 5.78 12.82
N GLU A 156 -1.36 4.63 13.26
CA GLU A 156 -2.78 4.40 13.50
C GLU A 156 -3.02 3.53 14.74
N LEU A 157 -4.10 3.83 15.45
CA LEU A 157 -4.67 3.06 16.54
C LEU A 157 -6.13 2.76 16.17
N ASN A 158 -6.44 1.49 15.97
CA ASN A 158 -7.75 1.03 15.54
C ASN A 158 -8.46 0.34 16.70
N LEU A 159 -9.71 0.75 16.95
CA LEU A 159 -10.65 0.07 17.84
C LEU A 159 -11.73 -0.60 16.97
N THR A 160 -11.76 -1.93 16.98
CA THR A 160 -12.70 -2.73 16.19
C THR A 160 -13.73 -3.37 17.10
N TYR A 161 -14.99 -3.35 16.68
CA TYR A 161 -16.11 -4.06 17.30
C TYR A 161 -16.76 -4.97 16.26
N ALA A 162 -16.97 -6.24 16.59
CA ALA A 162 -17.62 -7.20 15.71
C ALA A 162 -18.51 -8.20 16.47
N GLY A 163 -19.51 -8.75 15.80
CA GLY A 163 -20.44 -9.69 16.41
C GLY A 163 -21.46 -10.30 15.43
N PHE A 164 -22.20 -11.27 15.93
CA PHE A 164 -23.22 -12.00 15.16
C PHE A 164 -24.46 -11.14 14.93
N ILE A 165 -24.84 -10.96 13.66
CA ILE A 165 -26.17 -10.47 13.26
C ILE A 165 -27.16 -11.65 13.30
N PHE A 166 -26.76 -12.77 12.72
CA PHE A 166 -27.57 -13.98 12.62
C PHE A 166 -26.70 -15.22 12.85
N GLN A 167 -27.27 -16.24 13.50
CA GLN A 167 -26.60 -17.52 13.76
C GLN A 167 -27.63 -18.63 13.84
N SER A 168 -27.53 -19.60 12.94
CA SER A 168 -28.17 -20.91 13.02
C SER A 168 -27.07 -22.00 13.08
N GLU A 169 -27.45 -23.26 12.94
CA GLU A 169 -26.49 -24.37 12.88
C GLU A 169 -25.66 -24.28 11.59
N ASP A 170 -26.30 -24.23 10.42
CA ASP A 170 -25.63 -24.22 9.12
C ASP A 170 -25.12 -22.84 8.66
N HIS A 171 -25.64 -21.74 9.21
CA HIS A 171 -25.39 -20.40 8.67
C HIS A 171 -25.02 -19.40 9.77
N THR A 172 -24.07 -18.50 9.49
CA THR A 172 -23.68 -17.45 10.45
C THR A 172 -23.32 -16.17 9.70
N LEU A 173 -23.95 -15.05 10.07
CA LEU A 173 -23.68 -13.72 9.53
C LEU A 173 -23.08 -12.83 10.63
N VAL A 174 -21.90 -12.28 10.35
CA VAL A 174 -21.13 -11.41 11.24
C VAL A 174 -21.03 -10.02 10.61
N ALA A 175 -21.17 -8.98 11.42
CA ALA A 175 -20.75 -7.62 11.08
C ALA A 175 -19.55 -7.19 11.92
N GLY A 176 -18.76 -6.27 11.39
CA GLY A 176 -17.74 -5.55 12.13
C GLY A 176 -17.58 -4.11 11.64
N ALA A 177 -17.11 -3.25 12.53
CA ALA A 177 -16.72 -1.89 12.24
C ALA A 177 -15.44 -1.53 13.01
N SER A 178 -14.55 -0.78 12.38
CA SER A 178 -13.36 -0.19 13.02
C SER A 178 -13.45 1.32 13.05
N LEU A 179 -13.17 1.93 14.20
CA LEU A 179 -12.79 3.33 14.29
C LEU A 179 -11.26 3.42 14.27
N LYS A 180 -10.70 4.17 13.32
CA LYS A 180 -9.26 4.40 13.18
C LYS A 180 -8.92 5.80 13.68
N ILE A 181 -8.08 5.88 14.71
CA ILE A 181 -7.44 7.13 15.14
C ILE A 181 -6.08 7.21 14.45
N LEU A 182 -5.90 8.24 13.62
CA LEU A 182 -4.78 8.37 12.71
C LEU A 182 -3.90 9.55 13.12
N ASN A 183 -2.59 9.39 13.02
CA ASN A 183 -1.62 10.44 13.30
C ASN A 183 -0.66 10.61 12.11
N GLY A 184 -0.82 11.72 11.38
CA GLY A 184 -0.06 12.02 10.18
C GLY A 184 1.40 12.41 10.47
N ILE A 185 2.35 11.49 10.26
CA ILE A 185 3.79 11.69 10.51
C ILE A 185 4.43 12.59 9.44
N GLY A 186 4.10 12.37 8.15
CA GLY A 186 4.59 13.21 7.05
C GLY A 186 3.84 12.93 5.75
N ALA A 187 3.78 13.91 4.85
CA ALA A 187 3.25 13.74 3.50
C ALA A 187 3.99 14.60 2.47
N ALA A 188 4.03 14.13 1.23
CA ALA A 188 4.64 14.79 0.09
C ALA A 188 3.87 14.40 -1.17
N GLY A 189 3.47 15.38 -1.98
CA GLY A 189 2.70 15.13 -3.19
C GLY A 189 2.82 16.26 -4.20
N LEU A 190 2.83 15.85 -5.46
CA LEU A 190 2.95 16.69 -6.64
C LEU A 190 1.92 16.20 -7.66
N GLY A 191 0.94 17.05 -7.98
CA GLY A 191 0.00 16.83 -9.07
C GLY A 191 0.24 17.80 -10.21
N VAL A 192 0.12 17.34 -11.44
CA VAL A 192 0.14 18.18 -12.65
C VAL A 192 -1.12 17.90 -13.45
N GLY A 193 -2.07 18.84 -13.41
CA GLY A 193 -3.41 18.68 -13.96
C GLY A 193 -3.38 18.58 -15.48
N ASN A 194 -2.85 19.64 -16.11
CA ASN A 194 -2.32 19.61 -17.46
C ASN A 194 -1.02 20.42 -17.44
N ALA A 195 -0.01 19.98 -18.19
CA ALA A 195 1.14 20.82 -18.54
C ALA A 195 1.66 20.48 -19.93
N SER A 196 2.29 21.46 -20.58
CA SER A 196 3.03 21.27 -21.82
C SER A 196 4.28 22.14 -21.86
N PHE A 197 5.34 21.61 -22.48
CA PHE A 197 6.57 22.33 -22.77
C PHE A 197 7.20 21.75 -24.04
N LYS A 198 8.14 22.48 -24.63
CA LYS A 198 8.98 22.00 -25.73
C LYS A 198 10.44 21.92 -25.29
N THR A 199 11.22 21.10 -25.97
CA THR A 199 12.69 21.08 -25.89
C THR A 199 13.22 21.15 -27.30
N TYR A 200 14.44 21.64 -27.53
CA TYR A 200 15.06 21.58 -28.85
C TYR A 200 16.46 20.98 -28.77
N ASN A 201 16.75 19.95 -29.59
CA ASN A 201 18.09 19.34 -29.71
C ASN A 201 18.74 18.91 -28.38
N ASN A 202 17.95 18.59 -27.34
CA ASN A 202 18.41 18.32 -25.98
C ASN A 202 19.29 19.44 -25.36
N ASP A 203 18.96 20.70 -25.65
CA ASP A 203 19.60 21.90 -25.11
C ASP A 203 19.46 22.08 -23.58
N GLY A 204 18.60 21.29 -22.93
CA GLY A 204 18.34 21.33 -21.49
C GLY A 204 17.27 22.35 -21.07
N LEU A 205 16.58 22.97 -22.02
CA LEU A 205 15.56 23.98 -21.76
C LEU A 205 14.13 23.45 -21.98
N ALA A 206 13.20 23.85 -21.12
CA ALA A 206 11.77 23.74 -21.37
C ALA A 206 11.23 25.08 -21.89
N HIS A 207 10.91 25.12 -23.18
CA HIS A 207 10.38 26.28 -23.86
C HIS A 207 8.85 26.33 -23.84
N ASN A 208 8.30 27.52 -23.65
CA ASN A 208 6.85 27.80 -23.57
C ASN A 208 6.15 26.83 -22.61
N ALA A 209 6.71 26.69 -21.41
CA ALA A 209 6.20 25.83 -20.36
C ALA A 209 4.93 26.44 -19.78
N THR A 210 3.82 25.70 -19.88
CA THR A 210 2.51 26.06 -19.34
C THR A 210 1.94 24.92 -18.51
N GLY A 211 1.20 25.21 -17.44
CA GLY A 211 0.43 24.16 -16.74
C GLY A 211 -0.01 24.47 -15.30
N ASP A 212 -0.91 23.62 -14.81
CA ASP A 212 -1.45 23.67 -13.44
C ASP A 212 -0.72 22.67 -12.54
N VAL A 213 -0.06 23.17 -11.49
CA VAL A 213 0.72 22.37 -10.54
C VAL A 213 0.12 22.47 -9.14
N ASN A 214 -0.04 21.33 -8.47
CA ASN A 214 -0.58 21.20 -7.11
C ASN A 214 0.50 20.58 -6.22
N VAL A 215 0.94 21.30 -5.19
CA VAL A 215 2.01 20.87 -4.28
C VAL A 215 1.44 20.73 -2.88
N ALA A 216 1.61 19.56 -2.26
CA ALA A 216 1.19 19.31 -0.89
C ALA A 216 2.32 18.62 -0.13
N MET A 217 3.04 19.35 0.72
CA MET A 217 4.23 18.84 1.41
C MET A 217 4.20 19.24 2.88
N THR A 218 4.60 18.32 3.76
CA THR A 218 4.85 18.66 5.15
C THR A 218 6.20 19.34 5.31
N PRO A 219 6.43 20.11 6.39
CA PRO A 219 7.79 20.48 6.80
C PRO A 219 8.72 19.26 6.77
N TYR A 220 9.95 19.46 6.31
CA TYR A 220 10.98 18.44 6.18
C TYR A 220 10.66 17.24 5.28
N ALA A 221 9.63 17.30 4.41
CA ALA A 221 9.33 16.27 3.41
C ALA A 221 10.57 15.88 2.57
N ASN A 222 11.39 16.86 2.20
CA ASN A 222 12.67 16.67 1.50
C ASN A 222 13.69 15.78 2.23
N LYS A 223 13.58 15.60 3.55
CA LYS A 223 14.50 14.76 4.35
C LYS A 223 14.10 13.28 4.37
N TRP A 224 12.89 12.92 3.91
CA TRP A 224 12.41 11.53 3.95
C TRP A 224 11.78 11.05 2.63
N ALA A 225 10.99 11.87 1.93
CA ALA A 225 10.23 11.47 0.73
C ALA A 225 11.10 11.17 -0.50
N ILE A 226 12.32 11.71 -0.53
CA ILE A 226 13.37 11.41 -1.53
C ILE A 226 14.55 10.65 -0.93
N SER A 227 14.40 10.13 0.30
CA SER A 227 15.45 9.37 0.99
C SER A 227 15.25 7.86 0.83
N THR A 228 16.31 7.08 1.02
CA THR A 228 16.27 5.61 1.01
C THR A 228 15.52 4.98 2.21
N ASN A 229 15.09 5.79 3.18
CA ASN A 229 14.40 5.34 4.40
C ASN A 229 13.28 6.33 4.80
N PRO A 230 12.01 6.04 4.49
CA PRO A 230 10.88 6.94 4.79
C PRO A 230 10.68 7.17 6.30
N PHE A 231 11.16 6.28 7.18
CA PHE A 231 11.07 6.46 8.64
C PHE A 231 11.91 7.64 9.16
N ASN A 232 12.76 8.25 8.33
CA ASN A 232 13.37 9.55 8.65
C ASN A 232 12.33 10.64 9.00
N ALA A 233 11.08 10.51 8.53
CA ALA A 233 9.97 11.39 8.90
C ALA A 233 9.69 11.44 10.42
N LEU A 234 9.90 10.31 11.13
CA LEU A 234 9.70 10.20 12.58
C LEU A 234 10.58 11.18 13.38
N ARG A 235 11.67 11.70 12.79
CA ARG A 235 12.56 12.68 13.45
C ARG A 235 11.97 14.09 13.50
N ASN A 236 11.03 14.43 12.61
CA ASN A 236 10.41 15.75 12.54
C ASN A 236 8.93 15.61 12.12
N PRO A 237 8.08 14.97 12.94
CA PRO A 237 6.75 14.54 12.51
C PRO A 237 5.75 15.70 12.44
N ALA A 238 5.05 15.83 11.32
CA ALA A 238 4.08 16.90 11.03
C ALA A 238 2.66 16.64 11.60
N ASN A 239 2.63 16.02 12.79
CA ASN A 239 1.47 15.43 13.44
C ASN A 239 0.21 16.32 13.39
N ASN A 240 -0.83 15.83 12.72
CA ASN A 240 -2.21 16.17 13.06
C ASN A 240 -2.97 14.85 13.26
N MET A 241 -3.88 14.85 14.23
CA MET A 241 -4.82 13.75 14.41
C MET A 241 -5.89 13.79 13.32
N SER A 242 -6.33 12.63 12.85
CA SER A 242 -7.45 12.46 11.92
C SER A 242 -8.20 11.17 12.26
N VAL A 243 -9.39 11.00 11.69
CA VAL A 243 -10.22 9.80 11.89
C VAL A 243 -10.50 9.11 10.57
N GLY A 244 -10.55 7.78 10.62
CA GLY A 244 -11.02 6.94 9.53
C GLY A 244 -11.88 5.79 10.04
N ALA A 245 -12.45 5.02 9.12
CA ALA A 245 -13.30 3.88 9.43
C ALA A 245 -13.11 2.70 8.47
N ASP A 246 -13.40 1.50 8.97
CA ASP A 246 -13.62 0.29 8.18
C ASP A 246 -15.01 -0.27 8.51
N LEU A 247 -15.70 -0.85 7.52
CA LEU A 247 -16.97 -1.55 7.68
C LEU A 247 -16.91 -2.89 6.95
N GLY A 248 -17.52 -3.93 7.49
CA GLY A 248 -17.52 -5.23 6.83
C GLY A 248 -18.53 -6.25 7.35
N LEU A 249 -18.85 -7.18 6.46
CA LEU A 249 -19.74 -8.32 6.68
C LEU A 249 -19.04 -9.61 6.28
N VAL A 250 -19.31 -10.69 7.02
CA VAL A 250 -18.86 -12.05 6.69
C VAL A 250 -20.02 -13.03 6.90
N TYR A 251 -20.34 -13.80 5.86
CA TYR A 251 -21.21 -14.97 5.89
C TYR A 251 -20.38 -16.25 5.94
N TYR A 252 -20.78 -17.19 6.78
CA TYR A 252 -20.21 -18.52 6.89
C TYR A 252 -21.27 -19.59 6.66
N MET A 253 -20.91 -20.64 5.92
CA MET A 253 -21.67 -21.88 5.81
C MET A 253 -20.94 -22.99 6.58
N ASN A 254 -21.62 -23.62 7.52
CA ASN A 254 -21.08 -24.62 8.43
C ASN A 254 -21.65 -26.03 8.11
N PRO A 255 -20.98 -27.12 8.51
CA PRO A 255 -21.40 -28.50 8.26
C PRO A 255 -22.33 -29.04 9.37
N ASN A 256 -23.55 -28.51 9.49
CA ASN A 256 -24.55 -28.90 10.50
C ASN A 256 -24.04 -28.80 11.96
N GLU A 257 -23.12 -27.86 12.20
CA GLU A 257 -22.63 -27.48 13.52
C GLU A 257 -22.33 -25.97 13.52
N THR A 258 -22.65 -25.25 14.60
CA THR A 258 -22.32 -23.82 14.72
C THR A 258 -20.82 -23.52 14.53
N LEU A 259 -20.50 -22.33 14.01
CA LEU A 259 -19.18 -21.87 13.55
C LEU A 259 -17.94 -22.29 14.38
N PHE A 260 -18.07 -22.43 15.71
CA PHE A 260 -16.95 -22.74 16.63
C PHE A 260 -16.87 -24.20 17.10
N ARG A 261 -17.67 -25.11 16.53
CA ARG A 261 -17.61 -26.57 16.76
C ARG A 261 -16.57 -27.27 15.86
N ARG A 262 -16.49 -28.60 15.96
CA ARG A 262 -15.29 -29.40 15.66
C ARG A 262 -14.77 -29.31 14.23
N LYS A 263 -15.62 -29.01 13.24
CA LYS A 263 -15.26 -29.06 11.81
C LYS A 263 -14.90 -27.71 11.18
N GLY A 264 -15.21 -26.59 11.86
CA GLY A 264 -15.15 -25.24 11.28
C GLY A 264 -16.18 -25.04 10.15
N TYR A 265 -16.04 -23.94 9.40
CA TYR A 265 -16.86 -23.67 8.22
C TYR A 265 -16.43 -24.53 7.00
N ILE A 266 -17.35 -24.72 6.05
CA ILE A 266 -17.05 -25.26 4.71
C ILE A 266 -16.70 -24.10 3.76
N SER A 267 -17.49 -23.03 3.78
CA SER A 267 -17.26 -21.84 2.97
C SER A 267 -17.50 -20.55 3.75
N ARG A 268 -16.78 -19.51 3.35
CA ARG A 268 -16.83 -18.15 3.91
C ARG A 268 -16.92 -17.16 2.76
N LEU A 269 -17.85 -16.23 2.81
CA LEU A 269 -17.99 -15.11 1.87
C LEU A 269 -17.94 -13.81 2.66
N ALA A 270 -17.14 -12.84 2.23
CA ALA A 270 -16.95 -11.58 2.94
C ALA A 270 -16.92 -10.39 1.98
N ILE A 271 -17.44 -9.27 2.47
CA ILE A 271 -17.41 -7.97 1.79
C ILE A 271 -17.10 -6.87 2.81
N SER A 272 -16.21 -5.96 2.46
CA SER A 272 -15.79 -4.85 3.32
C SER A 272 -15.38 -3.63 2.53
N ILE A 273 -15.55 -2.45 3.13
CA ILE A 273 -14.93 -1.22 2.69
C ILE A 273 -13.99 -0.73 3.79
N THR A 274 -12.71 -0.58 3.46
CA THR A 274 -11.65 -0.23 4.42
C THR A 274 -11.09 1.16 4.10
N ASP A 275 -10.42 1.74 5.08
CA ASP A 275 -9.64 2.97 4.94
C ASP A 275 -10.47 4.16 4.42
N ILE A 276 -11.72 4.27 4.90
CA ILE A 276 -12.58 5.44 4.66
C ILE A 276 -12.03 6.61 5.47
N GLY A 277 -11.74 7.74 4.82
CA GLY A 277 -11.28 8.97 5.50
C GLY A 277 -10.15 9.68 4.78
N HIS A 278 -9.32 10.41 5.53
CA HIS A 278 -8.11 11.09 5.05
C HIS A 278 -7.17 11.35 6.22
N ASN A 279 -5.86 11.38 5.96
CA ASN A 279 -4.90 11.98 6.89
C ASN A 279 -4.83 13.49 6.65
N SER A 280 -4.82 14.27 7.73
CA SER A 280 -4.48 15.70 7.70
C SER A 280 -3.05 15.88 8.20
N TYR A 281 -2.34 16.89 7.68
CA TYR A 281 -0.98 17.25 8.12
C TYR A 281 -0.80 18.77 8.18
N THR A 282 0.16 19.22 8.99
CA THR A 282 0.62 20.62 8.95
C THR A 282 1.38 20.85 7.66
N ALA A 283 1.00 21.88 6.92
CA ALA A 283 1.57 22.18 5.61
C ALA A 283 2.92 22.94 5.70
N SER A 284 3.77 22.78 4.70
CA SER A 284 4.91 23.65 4.43
C SER A 284 4.47 24.96 3.77
N SER A 285 5.33 25.98 3.76
CA SER A 285 5.11 27.25 3.06
C SER A 285 4.87 27.11 1.55
N VAL A 286 5.45 26.08 0.91
CA VAL A 286 5.27 25.75 -0.51
C VAL A 286 4.06 24.85 -0.81
N SER A 287 3.17 24.62 0.16
CA SER A 287 1.95 23.85 -0.08
C SER A 287 0.84 24.74 -0.62
N GLY A 288 0.39 24.45 -1.84
CA GLY A 288 -0.49 25.33 -2.61
C GLY A 288 -0.71 24.87 -4.04
N LYS A 289 -1.43 25.69 -4.80
CA LYS A 289 -1.55 25.55 -6.26
C LYS A 289 -0.76 26.66 -6.94
N TYR A 290 -0.22 26.33 -8.11
CA TYR A 290 0.68 27.16 -8.88
C TYR A 290 0.31 27.11 -10.36
N ALA A 291 0.35 28.26 -11.02
CA ALA A 291 0.25 28.37 -12.46
C ALA A 291 1.66 28.55 -13.05
N VAL A 292 2.06 27.63 -13.92
CA VAL A 292 3.26 27.75 -14.76
C VAL A 292 2.87 28.46 -16.05
N ASP A 293 3.55 29.55 -16.34
CA ASP A 293 3.52 30.28 -17.60
C ASP A 293 4.89 30.95 -17.76
N ASN A 294 5.83 30.22 -18.38
CA ASN A 294 7.22 30.64 -18.50
C ASN A 294 7.77 30.31 -19.91
N LYS A 295 8.43 31.29 -20.53
CA LYS A 295 9.01 31.17 -21.87
C LYS A 295 10.18 30.18 -21.92
N ASN A 296 11.05 30.17 -20.91
CA ASN A 296 12.25 29.32 -20.83
C ASN A 296 12.49 28.88 -19.38
N ILE A 297 12.41 27.58 -19.10
CA ILE A 297 12.89 26.97 -17.83
C ILE A 297 14.21 26.25 -18.14
N ASP A 298 15.24 26.39 -17.30
CA ASP A 298 16.54 25.75 -17.50
C ASP A 298 16.74 24.58 -16.52
N PHE A 299 16.66 23.36 -17.04
CA PHE A 299 16.84 22.15 -16.24
C PHE A 299 18.30 21.89 -15.84
N LYS A 300 19.30 22.56 -16.43
CA LYS A 300 20.71 22.41 -16.04
C LYS A 300 20.97 23.07 -14.68
N ASN A 301 20.31 24.19 -14.39
CA ASN A 301 20.38 24.84 -13.08
C ASN A 301 19.74 24.00 -11.96
N ILE A 302 18.78 23.13 -12.31
CA ILE A 302 18.22 22.12 -11.39
C ILE A 302 19.21 20.98 -11.10
N GLN A 303 20.08 20.62 -12.05
CA GLN A 303 21.01 19.49 -11.90
C GLN A 303 22.31 19.85 -11.15
N ASN A 304 22.81 21.08 -11.25
CA ASN A 304 24.15 21.47 -10.80
C ASN A 304 24.37 21.62 -9.27
N ASN A 305 23.53 21.04 -8.40
CA ASN A 305 23.72 21.06 -6.94
C ASN A 305 23.52 19.67 -6.32
N SER A 306 24.57 18.84 -6.34
CA SER A 306 24.58 17.46 -5.80
C SER A 306 24.39 17.36 -4.29
N ASP A 307 24.91 18.33 -3.52
CA ASP A 307 25.16 18.16 -2.08
C ASP A 307 24.15 18.87 -1.16
N ILE A 308 23.14 19.57 -1.71
CA ILE A 308 22.17 20.36 -0.92
C ILE A 308 20.73 20.03 -1.31
N SER A 309 20.08 19.23 -0.45
CA SER A 309 18.62 19.17 -0.23
C SER A 309 17.70 19.44 -1.44
N PHE A 310 17.89 18.66 -2.52
CA PHE A 310 17.13 18.67 -3.78
C PHE A 310 15.66 19.10 -3.62
N GLY A 311 14.88 18.41 -2.78
CA GLY A 311 13.45 18.66 -2.55
C GLY A 311 13.06 19.92 -1.75
N THR A 312 14.01 20.73 -1.24
CA THR A 312 13.72 22.05 -0.65
C THR A 312 14.17 23.16 -1.59
N ARG A 313 15.40 23.07 -2.09
CA ARG A 313 16.04 24.18 -2.82
C ARG A 313 15.49 24.34 -4.25
N ILE A 314 15.11 23.25 -4.91
CA ILE A 314 14.40 23.32 -6.19
C ILE A 314 12.96 23.84 -5.99
N PHE A 315 12.32 23.53 -4.85
CA PHE A 315 10.92 23.91 -4.62
C PHE A 315 10.76 25.37 -4.18
N ASN A 316 11.56 25.85 -3.21
CA ASN A 316 11.59 27.26 -2.83
C ASN A 316 12.20 28.10 -3.98
N ASP A 317 13.54 28.06 -4.08
CA ASP A 317 14.36 29.02 -4.81
C ASP A 317 14.14 29.01 -6.34
N TYR A 318 13.62 27.90 -6.90
CA TYR A 318 13.45 27.74 -8.35
C TYR A 318 12.01 27.58 -8.80
N LEU A 319 11.21 26.69 -8.19
CA LEU A 319 9.81 26.52 -8.59
C LEU A 319 8.93 27.72 -8.19
N VAL A 320 8.97 28.17 -6.93
CA VAL A 320 8.14 29.31 -6.48
C VAL A 320 8.69 30.64 -6.96
N ASP A 321 9.99 30.86 -6.84
CA ASP A 321 10.59 32.18 -7.12
C ASP A 321 10.94 32.41 -8.61
N THR A 322 11.11 31.35 -9.42
CA THR A 322 11.56 31.46 -10.84
C THR A 322 10.59 30.87 -11.88
N ILE A 323 9.86 29.78 -11.58
CA ILE A 323 9.05 29.06 -12.58
C ILE A 323 7.54 29.37 -12.50
N ALA A 324 6.95 29.31 -11.31
CA ALA A 324 5.52 29.06 -11.14
C ALA A 324 4.88 30.01 -10.13
N LYS A 325 3.85 30.74 -10.55
CA LYS A 325 3.18 31.76 -9.73
C LYS A 325 2.16 31.10 -8.79
N PRO A 326 2.21 31.33 -7.46
CA PRO A 326 1.23 30.78 -6.54
C PRO A 326 -0.16 31.35 -6.79
N THR A 327 -1.14 30.48 -7.01
CA THR A 327 -2.57 30.82 -7.15
C THR A 327 -3.36 30.58 -5.87
N SER A 328 -2.86 29.72 -4.98
CA SER A 328 -3.35 29.55 -3.61
C SER A 328 -2.29 28.91 -2.72
N SER A 329 -2.37 29.11 -1.41
CA SER A 329 -1.55 28.42 -0.40
C SER A 329 -2.43 27.83 0.71
N THR A 330 -1.93 26.84 1.43
CA THR A 330 -2.65 26.22 2.54
C THR A 330 -1.79 26.03 3.79
N LYS A 331 -2.42 26.13 4.97
CA LYS A 331 -1.81 25.81 6.28
C LYS A 331 -2.01 24.34 6.69
N LYS A 332 -2.90 23.61 6.02
CA LYS A 332 -3.11 22.17 6.22
C LYS A 332 -3.27 21.46 4.88
N VAL A 333 -2.53 20.38 4.69
CA VAL A 333 -2.72 19.46 3.55
C VAL A 333 -3.50 18.23 4.00
N LYS A 334 -4.26 17.64 3.08
CA LYS A 334 -5.00 16.40 3.30
C LYS A 334 -4.60 15.40 2.24
N PHE A 335 -4.32 14.16 2.65
CA PHE A 335 -4.09 13.05 1.75
C PHE A 335 -5.19 12.02 1.95
N GLY A 336 -5.83 11.60 0.87
CA GLY A 336 -6.78 10.49 0.92
C GLY A 336 -6.12 9.21 1.42
N LEU A 337 -6.82 8.50 2.30
CA LEU A 337 -6.50 7.12 2.67
C LEU A 337 -6.77 6.19 1.47
N PRO A 338 -6.10 5.03 1.37
CA PRO A 338 -6.24 4.08 0.26
C PRO A 338 -7.55 3.28 0.34
N THR A 339 -8.68 3.99 0.29
CA THR A 339 -10.03 3.43 0.45
C THR A 339 -10.31 2.36 -0.61
N ALA A 340 -10.65 1.16 -0.17
CA ALA A 340 -10.84 0.01 -1.03
C ALA A 340 -12.06 -0.82 -0.64
N LEU A 341 -12.70 -1.41 -1.64
CA LEU A 341 -13.69 -2.48 -1.51
C LEU A 341 -12.95 -3.81 -1.60
N HIS A 342 -13.13 -4.67 -0.60
CA HIS A 342 -12.61 -6.04 -0.60
C HIS A 342 -13.76 -7.03 -0.75
N LEU A 343 -13.54 -8.03 -1.59
CA LEU A 343 -14.35 -9.24 -1.68
C LEU A 343 -13.44 -10.43 -1.31
N ASN A 344 -13.92 -11.35 -0.49
CA ASN A 344 -13.18 -12.56 -0.13
C ASN A 344 -14.11 -13.77 -0.12
N GLY A 345 -13.69 -14.86 -0.78
CA GLY A 345 -14.30 -16.18 -0.69
C GLY A 345 -13.27 -17.18 -0.21
N ASP A 346 -13.59 -18.01 0.78
CA ASP A 346 -12.71 -19.06 1.28
C ASP A 346 -13.44 -20.39 1.32
N PHE A 347 -12.85 -21.43 0.74
CA PHE A 347 -13.50 -22.71 0.50
C PHE A 347 -12.62 -23.88 0.95
N LYS A 348 -13.20 -24.77 1.75
CA LYS A 348 -12.63 -26.05 2.16
C LYS A 348 -12.89 -27.10 1.08
N ILE A 349 -11.84 -27.55 0.41
CA ILE A 349 -11.92 -28.58 -0.64
C ILE A 349 -11.81 -29.98 0.00
N GLU A 350 -10.86 -30.13 0.93
CA GLU A 350 -10.69 -31.33 1.76
C GLU A 350 -10.36 -30.93 3.20
N GLU A 351 -10.12 -31.89 4.10
CA GLU A 351 -9.73 -31.60 5.50
C GLU A 351 -8.54 -30.64 5.63
N ARG A 352 -7.59 -30.69 4.69
CA ARG A 352 -6.32 -29.95 4.73
C ARG A 352 -6.12 -29.00 3.56
N PHE A 353 -6.91 -29.11 2.49
CA PHE A 353 -6.79 -28.29 1.29
C PHE A 353 -7.90 -27.24 1.23
N TRP A 354 -7.49 -25.99 1.06
CA TRP A 354 -8.34 -24.82 0.99
C TRP A 354 -8.00 -23.99 -0.23
N VAL A 355 -8.98 -23.26 -0.77
CA VAL A 355 -8.76 -22.24 -1.79
C VAL A 355 -9.44 -20.95 -1.35
N ASN A 356 -8.64 -19.90 -1.15
CA ASN A 356 -9.13 -18.55 -0.96
C ASN A 356 -9.11 -17.80 -2.31
N ALA A 357 -10.12 -16.97 -2.57
CA ALA A 357 -10.16 -16.02 -3.67
C ALA A 357 -10.47 -14.64 -3.10
N ASN A 358 -9.66 -13.65 -3.46
CA ASN A 358 -9.75 -12.29 -2.95
C ASN A 358 -9.71 -11.29 -4.11
N VAL A 359 -10.57 -10.28 -4.06
CA VAL A 359 -10.54 -9.15 -5.00
C VAL A 359 -10.45 -7.87 -4.19
N LEU A 360 -9.37 -7.12 -4.37
CA LEU A 360 -9.21 -5.76 -3.87
C LEU A 360 -9.55 -4.80 -5.01
N ILE A 361 -10.53 -3.92 -4.79
CA ILE A 361 -10.95 -2.88 -5.73
C ILE A 361 -10.67 -1.52 -5.08
N ASN A 362 -9.71 -0.79 -5.65
CA ASN A 362 -9.44 0.59 -5.27
C ASN A 362 -10.65 1.49 -5.57
N LEU A 363 -11.08 2.30 -4.58
CA LEU A 363 -12.16 3.27 -4.71
C LEU A 363 -11.65 4.73 -4.85
N ARG A 364 -10.34 4.96 -4.82
CA ARG A 364 -9.72 6.27 -5.03
C ARG A 364 -9.45 6.52 -6.52
N LYS A 365 -10.01 7.63 -7.01
CA LYS A 365 -9.63 8.22 -8.30
C LYS A 365 -8.18 8.72 -8.25
N VAL A 366 -7.41 8.48 -9.31
CA VAL A 366 -6.14 9.19 -9.55
C VAL A 366 -6.48 10.59 -10.05
N ASP A 367 -6.18 11.62 -9.26
CA ASP A 367 -6.42 13.02 -9.62
C ASP A 367 -5.25 13.91 -9.14
N ALA A 368 -4.75 14.76 -10.05
CA ALA A 368 -3.71 15.74 -9.75
C ALA A 368 -4.14 16.79 -8.70
N ASN A 369 -5.44 17.06 -8.56
CA ASN A 369 -5.99 18.01 -7.58
C ASN A 369 -6.26 17.39 -6.21
N GLU A 370 -6.66 16.12 -6.17
CA GLU A 370 -7.11 15.41 -4.95
C GLU A 370 -6.11 14.36 -4.51
N LEU A 371 -4.88 14.83 -4.21
CA LEU A 371 -3.73 14.02 -3.84
C LEU A 371 -4.10 12.99 -2.76
N SER A 372 -4.18 11.72 -3.17
CA SER A 372 -4.55 10.57 -2.36
C SER A 372 -3.55 9.45 -2.63
N ASN A 373 -3.28 8.60 -1.64
CA ASN A 373 -2.66 7.31 -1.93
C ASN A 373 -3.75 6.27 -2.16
N HIS A 374 -3.41 5.22 -2.90
CA HIS A 374 -4.35 4.18 -3.29
C HIS A 374 -3.64 2.84 -3.48
N TYR A 375 -4.42 1.77 -3.40
CA TYR A 375 -3.96 0.42 -3.73
C TYR A 375 -4.11 0.16 -5.23
N ILE A 376 -3.42 -0.86 -5.74
CA ILE A 376 -3.62 -1.34 -7.11
C ILE A 376 -4.66 -2.45 -7.09
N SER A 377 -5.78 -2.26 -7.79
CA SER A 377 -6.84 -3.26 -7.85
C SER A 377 -6.30 -4.60 -8.37
N THR A 378 -6.51 -5.66 -7.59
CA THR A 378 -5.83 -6.96 -7.75
C THR A 378 -6.79 -8.08 -7.38
N VAL A 379 -6.83 -9.13 -8.20
CA VAL A 379 -7.44 -10.42 -7.87
C VAL A 379 -6.34 -11.41 -7.46
N THR A 380 -6.56 -12.16 -6.39
CA THR A 380 -5.62 -13.15 -5.85
C THR A 380 -6.36 -14.45 -5.55
N VAL A 381 -5.91 -15.57 -6.13
CA VAL A 381 -6.38 -16.92 -5.78
C VAL A 381 -5.26 -17.65 -5.04
N THR A 382 -5.53 -18.15 -3.85
CA THR A 382 -4.54 -18.74 -2.94
C THR A 382 -4.98 -20.14 -2.50
N PRO A 383 -4.55 -21.20 -3.20
CA PRO A 383 -4.55 -22.55 -2.66
C PRO A 383 -3.65 -22.64 -1.42
N ARG A 384 -4.11 -23.38 -0.40
CA ARG A 384 -3.42 -23.56 0.88
C ARG A 384 -3.49 -25.02 1.33
N TYR A 385 -2.38 -25.55 1.85
CA TYR A 385 -2.32 -26.84 2.53
C TYR A 385 -1.98 -26.63 4.01
N ILE A 386 -2.79 -27.20 4.91
CA ILE A 386 -2.69 -27.00 6.36
C ILE A 386 -2.48 -28.34 7.07
N ARG A 387 -1.42 -28.46 7.88
CA ARG A 387 -1.09 -29.65 8.68
C ARG A 387 -0.67 -29.27 10.11
N GLY A 388 -1.64 -29.25 11.01
CA GLY A 388 -1.41 -29.07 12.45
C GLY A 388 -0.96 -27.65 12.80
N LYS A 389 0.34 -27.46 13.07
CA LYS A 389 0.95 -26.12 13.30
C LYS A 389 1.54 -25.49 12.04
N PHE A 390 1.66 -26.24 10.94
CA PHE A 390 2.29 -25.77 9.72
C PHE A 390 1.28 -25.59 8.61
N ALA A 391 1.52 -24.60 7.74
CA ALA A 391 0.79 -24.45 6.50
C ALA A 391 1.68 -23.88 5.39
N VAL A 392 1.31 -24.15 4.14
CA VAL A 392 1.90 -23.55 2.94
C VAL A 392 0.78 -22.97 2.11
N SER A 393 0.93 -21.73 1.66
CA SER A 393 -0.02 -21.05 0.77
C SER A 393 0.69 -20.54 -0.47
N VAL A 394 0.03 -20.61 -1.63
CA VAL A 394 0.62 -20.29 -2.93
C VAL A 394 -0.28 -19.27 -3.64
N PRO A 395 -0.15 -17.96 -3.38
CA PRO A 395 -0.97 -16.95 -4.03
C PRO A 395 -0.62 -16.80 -5.52
N PHE A 396 -1.64 -16.84 -6.37
CA PHE A 396 -1.63 -16.48 -7.77
C PHE A 396 -2.37 -15.14 -7.90
N SER A 397 -1.65 -14.08 -8.23
CA SER A 397 -2.14 -12.69 -8.16
C SER A 397 -2.12 -12.06 -9.55
N PHE A 398 -3.15 -11.28 -9.92
CA PHE A 398 -3.20 -10.53 -11.17
C PHE A 398 -3.83 -9.15 -10.95
N ASN A 399 -3.18 -8.10 -11.46
CA ASN A 399 -3.59 -6.71 -11.22
C ASN A 399 -4.03 -5.95 -12.48
N ILE A 400 -4.65 -4.78 -12.29
CA ILE A 400 -5.12 -3.91 -13.39
C ILE A 400 -4.01 -3.40 -14.33
N GLN A 401 -2.74 -3.46 -13.92
CA GLN A 401 -1.58 -3.16 -14.77
C GLN A 401 -1.17 -4.35 -15.66
N LYS A 402 -2.02 -5.39 -15.73
CA LYS A 402 -1.84 -6.64 -16.49
C LYS A 402 -0.64 -7.48 -16.02
N GLN A 403 -0.28 -7.35 -14.74
CA GLN A 403 0.88 -8.02 -14.16
C GLN A 403 0.41 -9.23 -13.34
N GLY A 404 0.94 -10.41 -13.66
CA GLY A 404 0.63 -11.67 -12.99
C GLY A 404 1.81 -12.15 -12.14
N TYR A 405 1.55 -12.57 -10.91
CA TYR A 405 2.54 -12.96 -9.91
C TYR A 405 2.21 -14.31 -9.26
N LEU A 406 3.25 -15.06 -8.92
CA LEU A 406 3.19 -16.28 -8.13
C LEU A 406 4.02 -16.08 -6.86
N GLY A 407 3.40 -16.35 -5.71
CA GLY A 407 4.02 -16.24 -4.39
C GLY A 407 4.08 -17.56 -3.63
N VAL A 408 4.73 -17.53 -2.47
CA VAL A 408 4.78 -18.63 -1.49
C VAL A 408 4.75 -18.01 -0.09
N ILE A 409 3.94 -18.59 0.81
CA ILE A 409 3.84 -18.19 2.21
C ILE A 409 3.94 -19.43 3.08
N LEU A 410 4.80 -19.39 4.09
CA LEU A 410 5.11 -20.47 5.02
C LEU A 410 4.67 -20.07 6.43
N PHE A 411 3.91 -20.95 7.08
CA PHE A 411 3.41 -20.77 8.44
C PHE A 411 4.00 -21.86 9.34
N ALA A 412 4.53 -21.47 10.49
CA ALA A 412 5.20 -22.34 11.46
C ALA A 412 4.77 -21.97 12.89
N GLY A 413 3.56 -22.39 13.27
CA GLY A 413 2.96 -22.12 14.58
C GLY A 413 2.71 -20.62 14.79
N PRO A 414 3.42 -19.95 15.71
CA PRO A 414 3.22 -18.51 15.94
C PRO A 414 3.81 -17.61 14.85
N VAL A 415 4.78 -18.08 14.07
CA VAL A 415 5.51 -17.26 13.08
C VAL A 415 5.15 -17.62 11.64
N TYR A 416 5.31 -16.66 10.74
CA TYR A 416 5.15 -16.85 9.31
C TYR A 416 6.04 -15.91 8.50
N ILE A 417 6.33 -16.31 7.27
CA ILE A 417 7.12 -15.55 6.29
C ILE A 417 6.60 -15.86 4.89
N GLY A 418 6.61 -14.88 3.98
CA GLY A 418 6.16 -15.09 2.62
C GLY A 418 6.51 -13.98 1.65
N SER A 419 6.10 -14.21 0.41
CA SER A 419 6.14 -13.28 -0.71
C SER A 419 4.92 -13.53 -1.57
N GLY A 420 4.14 -12.49 -1.88
CA GLY A 420 3.03 -12.58 -2.83
C GLY A 420 3.44 -12.53 -4.31
N SER A 421 4.73 -12.28 -4.59
CA SER A 421 5.27 -12.08 -5.95
C SER A 421 6.73 -12.53 -6.07
N LEU A 422 7.01 -13.74 -5.61
CA LEU A 422 8.33 -14.39 -5.68
C LEU A 422 8.75 -14.67 -7.13
N PHE A 423 7.79 -14.87 -8.02
CA PHE A 423 7.98 -15.06 -9.45
C PHE A 423 6.94 -14.25 -10.24
N GLN A 424 7.33 -13.68 -11.38
CA GLN A 424 6.37 -13.16 -12.36
C GLN A 424 5.84 -14.33 -13.22
N MET A 425 4.54 -14.37 -13.50
CA MET A 425 3.88 -15.46 -14.25
C MET A 425 4.14 -15.42 -15.77
N THR A 426 4.76 -14.36 -16.28
CA THR A 426 5.18 -14.25 -17.69
C THR A 426 6.55 -14.89 -17.89
N ALA A 427 6.87 -15.30 -19.13
CA ALA A 427 8.20 -15.82 -19.51
C ALA A 427 9.37 -14.79 -19.42
N SER A 428 9.18 -13.65 -18.76
CA SER A 428 10.22 -12.64 -18.53
C SER A 428 11.32 -13.14 -17.58
N ASN A 429 12.52 -12.62 -17.77
CA ASN A 429 13.64 -12.75 -16.81
C ASN A 429 13.74 -11.60 -15.80
N SER A 430 12.84 -10.63 -15.92
CA SER A 430 12.57 -9.62 -14.90
C SER A 430 11.25 -9.88 -14.15
N ILE A 431 11.09 -9.10 -13.08
CA ILE A 431 9.97 -9.07 -12.14
C ILE A 431 9.57 -7.59 -12.03
N ASN A 432 8.28 -7.28 -12.04
CA ASN A 432 7.74 -5.91 -11.94
C ASN A 432 6.95 -5.63 -10.65
N ASN A 433 7.02 -6.55 -9.68
CA ASN A 433 6.51 -6.39 -8.32
C ASN A 433 7.32 -7.27 -7.35
N LEU A 434 7.82 -6.72 -6.23
CA LEU A 434 8.68 -7.45 -5.27
C LEU A 434 8.12 -7.42 -3.84
N ASN A 435 7.15 -8.28 -3.55
CA ASN A 435 6.53 -8.42 -2.23
C ASN A 435 7.34 -9.37 -1.31
N LEU A 436 7.50 -9.03 -0.02
CA LEU A 436 8.08 -9.84 1.05
C LEU A 436 7.45 -9.45 2.40
N PHE A 437 7.09 -10.41 3.25
CA PHE A 437 6.59 -10.13 4.60
C PHE A 437 6.92 -11.23 5.61
N LEU A 438 6.91 -10.88 6.90
CA LEU A 438 7.03 -11.80 8.02
C LEU A 438 6.23 -11.30 9.22
N GLY A 439 5.79 -12.23 10.08
CA GLY A 439 5.02 -11.87 11.26
C GLY A 439 5.04 -12.90 12.37
N SER A 440 4.60 -12.46 13.54
CA SER A 440 4.58 -13.23 14.78
C SER A 440 3.33 -12.97 15.60
N SER A 441 2.63 -14.05 15.97
CA SER A 441 1.29 -13.98 16.55
C SER A 441 1.02 -15.18 17.47
N LEU A 442 0.05 -15.06 18.38
CA LEU A 442 -0.31 -16.09 19.35
C LEU A 442 -1.83 -16.24 19.44
N ARG A 443 -2.32 -17.47 19.25
CA ARG A 443 -3.74 -17.86 19.42
C ARG A 443 -3.94 -18.52 20.79
N ILE A 444 -4.72 -17.89 21.68
CA ILE A 444 -4.99 -18.37 23.03
C ILE A 444 -6.32 -19.14 23.05
N LYS A 445 -6.23 -20.45 22.89
CA LYS A 445 -7.40 -21.36 22.82
C LYS A 445 -8.27 -21.31 24.08
N ALA A 446 -9.59 -21.39 23.90
CA ALA A 446 -10.52 -21.76 24.97
C ALA A 446 -10.17 -23.16 25.51
N LYS A 447 -10.28 -23.38 26.83
CA LYS A 447 -9.74 -24.58 27.51
C LYS A 447 -10.72 -25.76 27.55
N ARG A 448 -12.03 -25.56 27.39
CA ARG A 448 -13.05 -26.61 27.49
C ARG A 448 -14.12 -26.50 26.41
N GLN A 449 -14.72 -27.63 26.00
CA GLN A 449 -15.90 -27.64 25.12
C GLN A 449 -17.04 -26.82 25.74
N LYS A 450 -17.31 -27.05 27.04
CA LYS A 450 -18.32 -26.29 27.82
C LYS A 450 -18.03 -24.79 27.93
N GLU A 451 -16.79 -24.35 27.72
CA GLU A 451 -16.46 -22.91 27.58
C GLU A 451 -16.86 -22.41 26.19
N ARG A 452 -16.56 -23.14 25.10
CA ARG A 452 -17.03 -22.80 23.74
C ARG A 452 -18.55 -22.75 23.65
N ASP A 453 -19.23 -23.74 24.22
CA ASP A 453 -20.70 -23.78 24.23
C ASP A 453 -21.26 -22.59 25.03
N ALA A 454 -20.64 -22.24 26.17
CA ALA A 454 -20.99 -21.07 26.95
C ALA A 454 -20.65 -19.72 26.27
N MET A 455 -19.82 -19.69 25.23
CA MET A 455 -19.62 -18.53 24.36
C MET A 455 -20.73 -18.37 23.32
N MET A 456 -21.58 -19.38 23.07
CA MET A 456 -22.63 -19.32 22.02
C MET A 456 -24.07 -19.22 22.56
N MET A 457 -24.28 -19.38 23.87
CA MET A 457 -25.58 -19.19 24.55
C MET A 457 -25.79 -17.75 25.05
#